data_AF-A0A967HBS3-F1
#
_entry.id   AF-A0A967HBS3-F1
#
_cell.length_a   1.000
_cell.length_b   1.000
_cell.length_c   1.000
_cell.angle_alpha   90.00
_cell.angle_beta   90.00
_cell.angle_gamma   90.00
#
_symmetry.space_group_name_H-M   'P 1'
#
loop_
_entity.id
_entity.type
_entity.pdbx_description
1 polymer ?
#
loop_
_entity_poly.entity_id
_entity_poly.type
_entity_poly.pdbx_seq_one_letter_code
_entity_poly.pdbx_strand_id
1 'polypeptide(L)'
;MSLSLVAAGPVSPVQAQRSLVFESFHADIEIQSSGALLVTETLRPRFTGSWNGILRHLSLQHTTAAGERERLEVELLSATDGTGR
;
A
#
# COMPACT_ATOMS: atom_id res chain seq x y z
N MET A 1 -24.84 -26.55 -50.29
CA MET A 1 -24.72 -26.34 -48.83
C MET A 1 -23.69 -25.25 -48.61
N SER A 2 -24.13 -24.05 -48.30
CA SER A 2 -23.25 -22.89 -48.16
C SER A 2 -22.86 -22.74 -46.69
N LEU A 3 -21.56 -22.83 -46.39
CA LEU A 3 -21.01 -22.69 -45.04
C LEU A 3 -20.74 -21.20 -44.79
N SER A 4 -21.44 -20.58 -43.85
CA SER A 4 -21.18 -19.19 -43.44
C SER A 4 -20.18 -19.19 -42.29
N LEU A 5 -19.02 -18.57 -42.52
CA LEU A 5 -18.00 -18.30 -41.51
C LEU A 5 -18.45 -17.11 -40.64
N VAL A 6 -18.64 -17.34 -39.34
CA VAL A 6 -18.83 -16.25 -38.36
C VAL A 6 -17.46 -15.69 -38.00
N ALA A 7 -17.19 -14.44 -38.34
CA ALA A 7 -16.00 -13.73 -37.90
C ALA A 7 -16.15 -13.38 -36.41
N ALA A 8 -15.28 -13.95 -35.56
CA ALA A 8 -15.09 -13.48 -34.19
C ALA A 8 -14.39 -12.11 -34.23
N GLY A 9 -15.13 -11.05 -33.90
CA GLY A 9 -14.55 -9.72 -33.72
C GLY A 9 -13.57 -9.69 -32.53
N PRO A 10 -12.63 -8.73 -32.48
CA PRO A 10 -11.69 -8.62 -31.38
C PRO A 10 -12.45 -8.35 -30.08
N VAL A 11 -12.42 -9.30 -29.15
CA VAL A 11 -12.77 -9.06 -27.75
C VAL A 11 -11.63 -8.25 -27.14
N SER A 12 -11.76 -6.93 -27.15
CA SER A 12 -10.92 -6.08 -26.33
C SER A 12 -11.12 -6.51 -24.87
N PRO A 13 -10.04 -6.83 -24.12
CA PRO A 13 -10.20 -7.13 -22.71
C PRO A 13 -10.88 -5.91 -22.06
N VAL A 14 -12.02 -6.13 -21.41
CA VAL A 14 -12.60 -5.13 -20.52
C VAL A 14 -11.52 -4.86 -19.49
N GLN A 15 -10.87 -3.71 -19.61
CA GLN A 15 -9.85 -3.32 -18.65
C GLN A 15 -10.57 -3.18 -17.32
N ALA A 16 -10.31 -4.11 -16.39
CA ALA A 16 -10.93 -4.09 -15.07
C ALA A 16 -10.64 -2.72 -14.45
N GLN A 17 -11.68 -1.91 -14.29
CA GLN A 17 -11.56 -0.58 -13.74
C GLN A 17 -11.18 -0.71 -12.27
N ARG A 18 -9.90 -0.52 -11.98
CA ARG A 18 -9.38 -0.54 -10.62
C ARG A 18 -9.09 0.88 -10.17
N SER A 19 -9.47 1.20 -8.94
CA SER A 19 -9.09 2.46 -8.31
C SER A 19 -8.79 2.22 -6.84
N LEU A 20 -7.87 3.00 -6.28
CA LEU A 20 -7.58 3.04 -4.86
C LEU A 20 -7.64 4.50 -4.42
N VAL A 21 -8.43 4.77 -3.38
CA VAL A 21 -8.50 6.07 -2.73
C VAL A 21 -8.20 5.86 -1.24
N PHE A 22 -7.29 6.65 -0.67
CA PHE A 22 -7.16 6.74 0.78
C PHE A 22 -8.11 7.83 1.27
N GLU A 23 -9.17 7.43 1.96
CA GLU A 23 -10.17 8.34 2.51
C GLU A 23 -9.63 9.06 3.75
N SER A 24 -8.81 8.37 4.54
CA SER A 24 -8.03 8.98 5.60
C SER A 24 -6.73 8.22 5.86
N PHE A 25 -5.76 8.95 6.41
CA PHE A 25 -4.50 8.47 6.93
C PHE A 25 -4.23 9.19 8.25
N HIS A 26 -4.02 8.43 9.32
CA HIS A 26 -3.68 8.95 10.63
C HIS A 26 -2.43 8.24 11.14
N ALA A 27 -1.54 8.97 11.82
CA ALA A 27 -0.33 8.42 12.40
C ALA A 27 -0.18 8.91 13.84
N ASP A 28 -0.10 7.96 14.76
CA ASP A 28 0.27 8.20 16.15
C ASP A 28 1.75 7.86 16.31
N ILE A 29 2.54 8.85 16.75
CA ILE A 29 4.00 8.74 16.90
C ILE A 29 4.34 9.03 18.35
N GLU A 30 4.91 8.03 19.02
CA GLU A 30 5.40 8.14 20.39
C GLU A 30 6.93 8.06 20.40
N ILE A 31 7.57 8.97 21.14
CA ILE A 31 8.99 8.93 21.41
C ILE A 31 9.19 8.22 22.76
N GLN A 32 9.81 7.05 22.73
CA GLN A 32 10.14 6.32 23.93
C GLN A 32 11.35 6.94 24.65
N SER A 33 11.51 6.67 25.94
CA SER A 33 12.65 7.15 26.73
C SER A 33 14.01 6.65 26.22
N SER A 34 14.03 5.54 25.48
CA SER A 34 15.20 5.02 24.77
C SER A 34 15.60 5.86 23.55
N GLY A 35 14.74 6.76 23.10
CA GLY A 35 14.86 7.47 21.82
C GLY A 35 14.26 6.72 20.62
N ALA A 36 13.75 5.50 20.82
CA ALA A 36 13.03 4.77 19.78
C ALA A 36 11.68 5.44 19.47
N LEU A 37 11.22 5.30 18.21
CA LEU A 37 9.91 5.77 17.78
C LEU A 37 8.95 4.59 17.66
N LEU A 38 7.83 4.66 18.37
CA LEU A 38 6.70 3.77 18.15
C LEU A 38 5.72 4.47 17.21
N VAL A 39 5.48 3.89 16.04
CA VAL A 39 4.61 4.45 15.01
C VAL A 39 3.44 3.52 14.77
N THR A 40 2.22 4.04 14.94
CA THR A 40 0.98 3.35 14.57
C THR A 40 0.32 4.10 13.43
N GLU A 41 0.25 3.49 12.24
CA GLU A 41 -0.44 4.06 11.07
C GLU A 41 -1.84 3.45 10.93
N THR A 42 -2.89 4.28 10.88
CA THR A 42 -4.27 3.85 10.60
C THR A 42 -4.72 4.39 9.25
N LEU A 43 -5.00 3.48 8.31
CA LEU A 43 -5.40 3.81 6.94
C LEU A 43 -6.85 3.41 6.67
N ARG A 44 -7.61 4.26 5.97
CA ARG A 44 -8.94 3.92 5.42
C ARG A 44 -8.91 3.91 3.89
N PRO A 45 -8.53 2.78 3.27
CA PRO A 45 -8.56 2.65 1.82
C PRO A 45 -9.95 2.27 1.32
N ARG A 46 -10.33 2.84 0.17
CA ARG A 46 -11.46 2.39 -0.64
C ARG A 46 -10.94 1.84 -1.96
N PHE A 47 -11.07 0.52 -2.12
CA PHE A 47 -10.69 -0.21 -3.32
C PHE A 47 -11.89 -0.37 -4.27
N THR A 48 -11.66 -0.15 -5.55
CA THR A 48 -12.53 -0.61 -6.64
C THR A 48 -11.76 -1.67 -7.42
N GLY A 49 -12.41 -2.80 -7.71
CA GLY A 49 -11.79 -3.96 -8.34
C GLY A 49 -10.99 -4.83 -7.36
N SER A 50 -10.31 -5.86 -7.88
CA SER A 50 -9.51 -6.79 -7.07
C SER A 50 -8.09 -6.27 -6.85
N TRP A 51 -7.66 -6.27 -5.60
CA TRP A 51 -6.32 -5.88 -5.15
C TRP A 51 -5.74 -6.92 -4.18
N ASN A 52 -4.42 -7.03 -4.15
CA ASN A 52 -3.71 -7.92 -3.22
C ASN A 52 -3.36 -7.26 -1.88
N GLY A 53 -3.80 -6.01 -1.68
CA GLY A 53 -3.50 -5.20 -0.48
C GLY A 53 -2.75 -3.91 -0.80
N ILE A 54 -2.02 -3.41 0.21
CA ILE A 54 -1.25 -2.16 0.17
C ILE A 54 0.23 -2.51 0.34
N LEU A 55 1.07 -1.93 -0.52
CA LEU A 55 2.52 -2.01 -0.38
C LEU A 55 3.05 -0.70 0.24
N ARG A 56 3.65 -0.80 1.43
CA ARG A 56 4.22 0.36 2.13
C ARG A 56 5.71 0.50 1.80
N HIS A 57 6.07 1.55 1.08
CA HIS A 57 7.46 1.91 0.81
C HIS A 57 7.97 2.85 1.89
N LEU A 58 8.94 2.40 2.71
CA LEU A 58 9.61 3.23 3.71
C LEU A 58 11.00 3.63 3.20
N SER A 59 11.30 4.93 3.23
CA SER A 59 12.68 5.38 3.04
C SER A 59 13.41 5.23 4.37
N LEU A 60 14.45 4.40 4.38
CA LEU A 60 15.30 4.17 5.55
C LEU A 60 16.60 4.98 5.51
N GLN A 61 16.74 5.87 4.52
CA GLN A 61 17.91 6.73 4.39
C GLN A 61 17.73 7.95 5.28
N HIS A 62 18.62 8.10 6.26
CA HIS A 62 18.69 9.26 7.13
C HIS A 62 20.05 9.93 7.00
N THR A 63 20.06 11.27 7.00
CA THR A 63 21.28 12.06 7.09
C THR A 63 21.30 12.75 8.45
N THR A 64 22.30 12.45 9.28
CA THR A 64 22.44 13.09 10.59
C THR A 64 22.71 14.58 10.44
N ALA A 65 22.56 15.35 11.53
CA ALA A 65 22.88 16.77 11.52
C ALA A 65 24.35 17.05 11.13
N ALA A 66 25.26 16.09 11.35
CA ALA A 66 26.66 16.16 10.96
C ALA A 66 26.93 15.76 9.49
N GLY A 67 25.90 15.35 8.74
CA GLY A 67 26.01 14.97 7.33
C GLY A 67 26.32 13.49 7.07
N GLU A 68 26.34 12.66 8.10
CA GLU A 68 26.58 11.22 7.97
C GLU A 68 25.32 10.51 7.48
N ARG A 69 25.48 9.50 6.62
CA ARG A 69 24.36 8.67 6.17
C ARG A 69 24.22 7.47 7.10
N GLU A 70 23.06 7.35 7.70
CA GLU A 70 22.70 6.22 8.55
C GLU A 70 21.47 5.51 8.00
N ARG A 71 21.42 4.19 8.20
CA ARG A 71 20.26 3.38 7.89
C ARG A 71 19.38 3.27 9.13
N LEU A 72 18.12 3.67 9.00
CA LEU A 72 17.14 3.44 10.06
C LEU A 72 16.78 1.96 10.13
N GLU A 73 16.84 1.41 11.35
CA GLU A 73 16.29 0.11 11.65
C GLU A 73 14.78 0.22 11.82
N VAL A 74 14.04 -0.66 11.16
CA VAL A 74 12.58 -0.71 11.23
C VAL A 74 12.16 -2.15 11.42
N GLU A 75 11.28 -2.34 12.39
CA GLU A 75 10.65 -3.61 12.70
C GLU A 75 9.13 -3.46 12.58
N LEU A 76 8.49 -4.41 11.89
CA LEU A 76 7.03 -4.48 11.87
C LEU A 76 6.55 -5.18 13.13
N LEU A 77 5.95 -4.42 14.04
CA LEU A 77 5.42 -4.97 15.30
C LEU A 77 4.09 -5.71 15.10
N SER A 78 3.15 -5.10 14.36
CA SER A 78 1.88 -5.71 14.01
C SER A 78 1.25 -5.00 12.81
N ALA A 79 0.35 -5.67 12.13
CA ALA A 79 -0.54 -5.09 11.14
C ALA A 79 -1.90 -5.76 11.28
N THR A 80 -2.95 -4.99 11.49
CA THR A 80 -4.30 -5.50 11.69
C THR A 80 -5.32 -4.78 10.82
N ASP A 81 -6.42 -5.46 10.50
CA ASP A 81 -7.59 -4.82 9.91
C ASP A 81 -8.47 -4.10 10.95
N GLY A 82 -9.60 -3.54 10.51
CA GLY A 82 -10.55 -2.84 11.39
C GLY A 82 -11.23 -3.71 12.44
N THR A 83 -11.04 -5.03 12.39
CA THR A 83 -11.50 -6.00 13.40
C THR A 83 -10.36 -6.50 14.31
N GLY A 84 -9.14 -6.00 14.12
CA GLY A 84 -7.97 -6.37 14.92
C GLY A 84 -7.29 -7.67 14.47
N ARG A 85 -7.55 -8.13 13.24
CA ARG A 85 -6.97 -9.36 12.68
C ARG A 85 -5.78 -9.09 11.78
#